data_AF-A0A963V5S1-F1
#
_entry.id   AF-A0A963V5S1-F1
#
_cell.length_a   1.000
_cell.length_b   1.000
_cell.length_c   1.000
_cell.angle_alpha   90.00
_cell.angle_beta   90.00
_cell.angle_gamma   90.00
#
_symmetry.space_group_name_H-M   'P 1'
#
loop_
_entity.id
_entity.type
_entity.pdbx_description
1 polymer ?
#
loop_
_entity_poly.entity_id
_entity_poly.type
_entity_poly.pdbx_seq_one_letter_code
_entity_poly.pdbx_strand_id
1 'polypeptide(L)'
;MFHFAPPQRFRRPDLTPMIDVVFLLLIFFMLVSSFDRDTALSIQAAGRTPETPDWPGPPRVIDIGEDGAVTLNGGKVAPGHLAHMLLDLMESSADPIILRPRGADMQDLLTLIEDLGAAGFGRLIVMN
;
A
#
# COMPACT_ATOMS: atom_id res chain seq x y z
N MET A 1 -28.67 -42.08 63.46
CA MET A 1 -28.06 -42.80 62.31
C MET A 1 -27.60 -41.72 61.33
N PHE A 2 -26.29 -41.48 61.21
CA PHE A 2 -25.76 -40.40 60.35
C PHE A 2 -25.58 -40.93 58.93
N HIS A 3 -26.23 -40.30 57.96
CA HIS A 3 -26.08 -40.60 56.54
C HIS A 3 -25.11 -39.60 55.93
N PHE A 4 -23.93 -40.07 55.51
CA PHE A 4 -22.95 -39.25 54.82
C PHE A 4 -23.35 -39.13 53.34
N ALA A 5 -23.49 -37.90 52.85
CA ALA A 5 -23.68 -37.65 51.42
C ALA A 5 -22.47 -38.15 50.62
N PRO A 6 -22.67 -38.73 49.42
CA PRO A 6 -21.57 -39.25 48.63
C PRO A 6 -20.61 -38.12 48.20
N PRO A 7 -19.29 -38.39 48.12
CA PRO A 7 -18.31 -37.38 47.75
C PRO A 7 -18.57 -36.85 46.34
N GLN A 8 -18.68 -35.53 46.20
CA GLN A 8 -18.73 -34.87 44.89
C GLN A 8 -17.41 -35.11 44.15
N ARG A 9 -17.47 -35.81 43.02
CA ARG A 9 -16.31 -36.05 42.17
C ARG A 9 -15.93 -34.75 41.47
N PHE A 10 -14.77 -34.21 41.80
CA PHE A 10 -14.14 -33.14 41.03
C PHE A 10 -13.85 -33.68 39.63
N ARG A 11 -14.62 -33.25 38.62
CA ARG A 11 -14.38 -33.63 37.22
C ARG A 11 -13.24 -32.77 36.70
N ARG A 12 -12.21 -33.41 36.14
CA ARG A 12 -11.13 -32.70 35.45
C ARG A 12 -11.72 -31.93 34.26
N PRO A 13 -11.25 -30.69 33.97
CA PRO A 13 -11.68 -29.96 32.80
C PRO A 13 -11.43 -30.78 31.53
N ASP A 14 -12.40 -30.81 30.62
CA ASP A 14 -12.23 -31.41 29.30
C ASP A 14 -11.43 -30.44 28.43
N LEU A 15 -10.33 -30.92 27.85
CA LEU A 15 -9.46 -30.11 26.98
C LEU A 15 -9.98 -30.05 25.54
N THR A 16 -10.88 -30.97 25.15
CA THR A 16 -11.50 -31.00 23.82
C THR A 16 -12.11 -29.66 23.41
N PRO A 17 -12.93 -28.98 24.24
CA PRO A 17 -13.45 -27.66 23.89
C PRO A 17 -12.38 -26.56 23.86
N MET A 18 -11.26 -26.69 24.59
CA MET A 18 -10.19 -25.68 24.55
C MET A 18 -9.38 -25.76 23.25
N ILE A 19 -9.16 -26.97 22.74
CA ILE A 19 -8.48 -27.19 21.46
C ILE A 19 -9.28 -26.57 20.31
N ASP A 20 -10.61 -26.72 20.33
CA ASP A 20 -11.50 -26.17 19.30
C ASP A 20 -11.45 -24.63 19.25
N VAL A 21 -11.49 -23.96 20.41
CA VAL A 21 -11.35 -22.50 20.48
C VAL A 21 -10.00 -22.04 19.92
N VAL A 22 -8.91 -22.72 20.27
CA VAL A 22 -7.58 -22.36 19.74
C VAL A 22 -7.50 -22.59 18.24
N PHE A 23 -8.07 -23.69 17.72
CA PHE A 23 -8.08 -23.99 16.29
C PHE A 23 -8.91 -22.97 15.49
N LEU A 24 -10.09 -22.60 16.00
CA LEU A 24 -10.92 -21.55 15.42
C LEU A 24 -10.20 -20.20 15.39
N LEU A 25 -9.48 -19.84 16.46
CA LEU A 25 -8.67 -18.62 16.51
C LEU A 25 -7.53 -18.64 15.48
N LEU A 26 -6.86 -19.78 15.29
CA LEU A 26 -5.79 -19.91 14.29
C LEU A 26 -6.32 -19.78 12.85
N ILE A 27 -7.46 -20.39 12.53
CA ILE A 27 -8.09 -20.24 11.22
C ILE A 27 -8.53 -18.79 11.00
N PHE A 28 -9.19 -18.18 11.98
CA PHE A 28 -9.60 -16.78 11.90
C PHE A 28 -8.40 -15.86 11.67
N PHE A 29 -7.32 -16.05 12.44
CA PHE A 29 -6.09 -15.29 12.28
C PHE A 29 -5.45 -15.49 10.89
N MET A 30 -5.39 -16.73 10.41
CA MET A 30 -4.84 -17.03 9.09
C MET A 30 -5.66 -16.40 7.95
N LEU A 31 -6.99 -16.41 8.05
CA LEU A 31 -7.87 -15.77 7.08
C LEU A 31 -7.72 -14.25 7.11
N VAL A 32 -7.72 -13.63 8.29
CA VAL A 32 -7.57 -12.17 8.43
C VAL A 32 -6.18 -11.71 7.99
N SER A 33 -5.12 -12.43 8.34
CA SER A 33 -3.75 -12.12 7.90
C SER A 33 -3.56 -12.23 6.39
N SER A 34 -4.38 -13.03 5.70
CA SER A 34 -4.29 -13.16 4.23
C SER A 34 -4.82 -11.94 3.46
N PHE A 35 -5.57 -11.07 4.14
CA PHE A 35 -6.08 -9.81 3.57
C PHE A 35 -5.07 -8.66 3.64
N ASP A 36 -3.94 -8.83 4.32
CA ASP A 36 -2.85 -7.85 4.36
C ASP A 36 -1.93 -7.94 3.11
N ARG A 37 -2.55 -8.18 1.95
CA ARG A 37 -1.94 -7.82 0.65
C ARG A 37 -2.43 -6.45 0.28
N ASP A 38 -2.24 -5.50 1.18
CA ASP A 38 -2.30 -4.11 0.82
C ASP A 38 -1.27 -3.91 -0.29
N THR A 39 -1.75 -3.42 -1.42
CA THR A 39 -0.95 -2.88 -2.51
C THR A 39 -0.23 -1.66 -1.93
N ALA A 40 0.78 -1.89 -1.09
CA ALA A 40 1.50 -0.83 -0.43
C ALA A 40 2.21 -0.05 -1.53
N LEU A 41 1.69 1.14 -1.85
CA LEU A 41 2.39 2.08 -2.70
C LEU A 41 3.75 2.35 -2.04
N SER A 42 4.83 1.90 -2.68
CA SER A 42 6.18 2.15 -2.21
C SER A 42 6.53 3.59 -2.56
N ILE A 43 6.16 4.52 -1.68
CA ILE A 43 6.52 5.93 -1.81
C ILE A 43 7.90 6.13 -1.15
N GLN A 44 8.90 6.46 -1.95
CA GLN A 44 10.22 6.84 -1.45
C GLN A 44 10.39 8.35 -1.58
N ALA A 45 10.55 9.04 -0.45
CA ALA A 45 11.00 10.43 -0.46
C ALA A 45 12.50 10.45 -0.74
N ALA A 46 12.92 11.08 -1.85
CA ALA A 46 14.33 11.27 -2.13
C ALA A 46 14.90 12.28 -1.11
N GLY A 47 15.63 11.79 -0.11
CA GLY A 47 16.48 12.64 0.72
C GLY A 47 17.58 13.27 -0.14
N ARG A 48 18.15 14.40 0.31
CA ARG A 48 19.30 15.08 -0.30
C ARG A 48 20.51 14.13 -0.36
N THR A 49 20.58 13.28 -1.36
CA THR A 49 21.76 12.50 -1.66
C THR A 49 21.95 12.53 -3.18
N PRO A 50 23.13 12.87 -3.71
CA PRO A 50 23.32 13.13 -5.15
C PRO A 50 23.33 11.88 -6.02
N GLU A 51 23.05 10.70 -5.46
CA GLU A 51 22.98 9.45 -6.20
C GLU A 51 21.54 9.15 -6.60
N THR A 52 21.05 9.90 -7.59
CA THR A 52 20.04 9.39 -8.51
C THR A 52 20.59 8.09 -9.09
N PRO A 53 19.93 6.92 -8.92
CA PRO A 53 20.26 5.78 -9.74
C PRO A 53 20.05 6.22 -11.17
N ASP A 54 21.13 6.23 -11.96
CA ASP A 54 21.10 6.51 -13.39
C ASP A 54 20.10 5.53 -14.00
N TRP A 55 18.85 5.96 -14.18
CA TRP A 55 17.77 5.09 -14.63
C TRP A 55 17.80 5.09 -16.16
N PRO A 56 18.15 3.97 -16.81
CA PRO A 56 18.39 3.93 -18.25
C PRO A 56 17.10 3.93 -19.09
N GLY A 57 15.93 3.89 -18.46
CA GLY A 57 14.63 3.94 -19.14
C GLY A 57 14.20 5.37 -19.50
N PRO A 58 13.20 5.53 -20.38
CA PRO A 58 12.65 6.84 -20.69
C PRO A 58 12.25 7.57 -19.39
N PRO A 59 12.58 8.85 -19.23
CA PRO A 59 12.23 9.60 -18.03
C PRO A 59 10.70 9.54 -17.84
N ARG A 60 10.25 9.39 -16.60
CA ARG A 60 8.84 9.40 -16.21
C ARG A 60 8.70 10.40 -15.07
N VAL A 61 8.87 11.66 -15.43
CA VAL A 61 8.89 12.76 -14.48
C VAL A 61 7.58 13.50 -14.59
N ILE A 62 6.84 13.53 -13.48
CA ILE A 62 5.59 14.25 -13.36
C ILE A 62 5.85 15.51 -12.54
N ASP A 63 5.67 16.67 -13.15
CA ASP A 63 5.66 17.94 -12.43
C ASP A 63 4.21 18.37 -12.15
N ILE A 64 3.98 18.88 -10.95
CA ILE A 64 2.69 19.38 -10.48
C ILE A 64 2.86 20.88 -10.21
N GLY A 65 2.18 21.73 -10.98
CA GLY A 65 2.23 23.19 -10.81
C GLY A 65 1.40 23.71 -9.65
N GLU A 66 1.60 24.98 -9.28
CA GLU A 66 0.82 25.71 -8.26
C GLU A 66 -0.69 25.77 -8.59
N ASP A 67 -1.05 25.67 -9.87
CA ASP A 67 -2.43 25.67 -10.37
C ASP A 67 -3.02 24.25 -10.48
N GLY A 68 -2.33 23.24 -9.95
CA GLY A 68 -2.68 21.83 -10.11
C GLY A 68 -2.41 21.29 -11.52
N ALA A 69 -1.75 22.06 -12.41
CA ALA A 69 -1.44 21.57 -13.75
C ALA A 69 -0.41 20.45 -13.69
N VAL A 70 -0.76 19.31 -14.30
CA VAL A 70 0.13 18.14 -14.38
C VAL A 70 0.84 18.13 -15.72
N THR A 71 2.16 17.92 -15.68
CA THR A 71 2.96 17.68 -16.88
C THR A 71 3.74 16.39 -16.74
N LEU A 72 3.89 15.66 -17.86
CA LEU A 72 4.70 14.45 -17.95
C LEU A 72 5.85 14.72 -18.91
N ASN A 73 7.08 14.62 -18.40
CA ASN A 73 8.31 14.94 -19.13
C ASN A 73 8.28 16.33 -19.80
N GLY A 74 7.64 17.31 -19.14
CA GLY A 74 7.47 18.68 -19.63
C GLY A 74 6.32 18.89 -20.63
N GLY A 75 5.64 17.83 -21.07
CA GLY A 75 4.41 17.93 -21.88
C GLY A 75 3.18 18.08 -20.99
N LYS A 76 2.28 19.03 -21.30
CA LYS A 76 1.01 19.16 -20.58
C LYS A 76 0.16 17.90 -20.76
N VAL A 77 -0.42 17.42 -19.66
CA VAL A 77 -1.28 16.26 -19.66
C VAL A 77 -2.70 16.70 -19.37
N ALA A 78 -3.64 16.28 -20.22
CA ALA A 78 -5.06 16.50 -19.96
C ALA A 78 -5.54 15.59 -18.83
N PRO A 79 -6.52 16.01 -18.01
CA PRO A 79 -7.13 15.16 -17.00
C PRO A 79 -7.55 13.81 -17.58
N GLY A 80 -7.28 12.73 -16.83
CA GLY A 80 -7.61 11.35 -17.23
C GLY A 80 -6.68 10.71 -18.28
N HIS A 81 -5.77 11.45 -18.91
CA HIS A 81 -4.87 10.88 -19.94
C HIS A 81 -3.51 10.42 -19.37
N LEU A 82 -3.18 10.84 -18.15
CA LEU A 82 -1.88 10.58 -17.52
C LEU A 82 -1.55 9.08 -17.43
N ALA A 83 -2.51 8.26 -16.98
CA ALA A 83 -2.30 6.84 -16.82
C ALA A 83 -2.00 6.16 -18.17
N HIS A 84 -2.71 6.52 -19.24
CA HIS A 84 -2.46 5.98 -20.57
C HIS A 84 -1.06 6.36 -21.08
N MET A 85 -0.69 7.64 -20.94
CA MET A 85 0.64 8.10 -21.36
C MET A 85 1.77 7.44 -20.57
N LEU A 86 1.55 7.12 -19.30
CA LEU A 86 2.50 6.37 -18.48
C LEU A 86 2.62 4.91 -18.93
N LEU A 87 1.51 4.25 -19.25
CA LEU A 87 1.53 2.87 -19.76
C LEU A 87 2.33 2.76 -21.07
N ASP A 88 2.25 3.76 -21.96
CA ASP A 88 3.02 3.79 -23.21
C ASP A 88 4.55 3.94 -22.97
N LEU A 89 4.94 4.47 -21.80
CA LEU A 89 6.33 4.72 -21.40
C LEU A 89 6.88 3.67 -20.42
N MET A 90 6.07 2.67 -20.03
CA MET A 90 6.41 1.68 -19.02
C MET A 90 6.41 0.28 -19.61
N GLU A 91 7.45 -0.49 -19.31
CA GLU A 91 7.48 -1.93 -19.63
C GLU A 91 6.73 -2.73 -18.56
N SER A 92 6.70 -2.21 -17.33
CA SER A 92 6.04 -2.82 -16.17
C SER A 92 5.46 -1.73 -15.26
N SER A 93 4.32 -1.99 -14.60
CA SER A 93 3.73 -1.08 -13.61
C SER A 93 4.58 -0.90 -12.34
N ALA A 94 5.63 -1.72 -12.18
CA ALA A 94 6.64 -1.62 -11.12
C ALA A 94 7.74 -0.60 -11.43
N ASP A 95 7.75 -0.05 -12.63
CA ASP A 95 8.71 0.96 -13.06
C ASP A 95 8.57 2.25 -12.21
N PRO A 96 9.71 2.87 -11.81
CA PRO A 96 9.66 4.06 -10.97
C PRO A 96 9.11 5.28 -11.74
N ILE A 97 8.24 6.02 -11.05
CA ILE A 97 7.69 7.31 -11.48
C ILE A 97 8.19 8.38 -10.51
N ILE A 98 8.73 9.48 -11.04
CA ILE A 98 9.26 10.59 -10.25
C ILE A 98 8.19 11.68 -10.18
N LEU A 99 7.77 12.06 -8.97
CA LEU A 99 6.83 13.13 -8.69
C LEU A 99 7.60 14.35 -8.18
N ARG A 100 7.40 15.51 -8.81
CA ARG A 100 8.00 16.79 -8.41
C ARG A 100 6.92 17.84 -8.17
N PRO A 101 6.64 18.20 -6.91
CA PRO A 101 5.78 19.34 -6.63
C PRO A 101 6.51 20.64 -6.99
N ARG A 102 6.06 21.33 -8.02
CA ARG A 102 6.54 22.65 -8.46
C ARG A 102 5.65 23.75 -7.88
N GLY A 103 5.61 23.81 -6.55
CA GLY A 103 4.75 24.74 -5.80
C GLY A 103 3.31 24.25 -5.57
N ALA A 104 2.99 23.03 -6.02
CA ALA A 104 1.72 22.38 -5.71
C ALA A 104 1.55 22.13 -4.21
N ASP A 105 0.30 22.26 -3.74
CA ASP A 105 -0.04 21.96 -2.36
C ASP A 105 -0.06 20.45 -2.09
N MET A 106 0.03 20.08 -0.81
CA MET A 106 0.01 18.67 -0.39
C MET A 106 -1.26 17.93 -0.89
N GLN A 107 -2.38 18.62 -1.00
CA GLN A 107 -3.64 18.02 -1.46
C GLN A 107 -3.57 17.57 -2.92
N ASP A 108 -2.95 18.37 -3.79
CA ASP A 108 -2.78 18.01 -5.21
C ASP A 108 -1.82 16.83 -5.36
N LEU A 109 -0.74 16.81 -4.56
CA LEU A 109 0.20 15.70 -4.53
C LEU A 109 -0.47 14.40 -4.07
N LEU A 110 -1.27 14.45 -3.00
CA LEU A 110 -1.98 13.27 -2.50
C LEU A 110 -3.02 12.78 -3.50
N THR A 111 -3.79 13.68 -4.10
CA THR A 111 -4.78 13.33 -5.14
C THR A 111 -4.11 12.60 -6.30
N LEU A 112 -2.94 13.10 -6.75
CA LEU A 112 -2.18 12.44 -7.80
C LEU A 112 -1.65 11.06 -7.39
N ILE A 113 -1.17 10.91 -6.16
CA ILE A 113 -0.69 9.62 -5.63
C ILE A 113 -1.84 8.60 -5.58
N GLU A 114 -3.03 9.02 -5.14
CA GLU A 114 -4.23 8.18 -5.12
C GLU A 114 -4.65 7.77 -6.52
N ASP A 115 -4.70 8.71 -7.47
CA ASP A 115 -5.02 8.44 -8.88
C ASP A 115 -4.04 7.44 -9.51
N LEU A 116 -2.74 7.61 -9.26
CA LEU A 116 -1.71 6.71 -9.75
C LEU A 116 -1.79 5.32 -9.09
N GLY A 117 -2.09 5.28 -7.79
CA GLY A 117 -2.31 4.03 -7.06
C GLY A 117 -3.52 3.26 -7.57
N ALA A 118 -4.64 3.97 -7.81
CA ALA A 118 -5.86 3.39 -8.38
C ALA A 118 -5.65 2.88 -9.82
N ALA A 119 -4.75 3.51 -10.58
CA ALA A 119 -4.33 3.06 -11.90
C ALA A 119 -3.33 1.87 -11.87
N GLY A 120 -2.89 1.44 -10.69
CA GLY A 120 -2.02 0.28 -10.51
C GLY A 120 -0.51 0.58 -10.55
N PHE A 121 -0.10 1.85 -10.45
CA PHE A 121 1.31 2.22 -10.37
C PHE A 121 1.82 2.11 -8.93
N GLY A 122 2.82 1.25 -8.71
CA GLY A 122 3.23 0.87 -7.35
C GLY A 122 4.50 1.54 -6.82
N ARG A 123 5.32 2.15 -7.69
CA ARG A 123 6.65 2.67 -7.34
C ARG A 123 6.74 4.17 -7.62
N LEU A 124 6.38 4.96 -6.62
CA LEU A 124 6.39 6.43 -6.70
C LEU A 124 7.57 6.99 -5.91
N ILE A 125 8.30 7.93 -6.50
CA ILE A 125 9.44 8.61 -5.87
C ILE A 125 9.10 10.09 -5.83
N VAL A 126 8.97 10.65 -4.64
CA VAL A 126 8.72 12.09 -4.47
C VAL A 126 10.04 12.82 -4.31
N MET A 127 10.29 13.81 -5.15
CA MET A 127 11.50 14.63 -5.14
C MET A 127 11.14 16.12 -5.09
N ASN A 128 11.68 16.80 -4.08
CA ASN A 128 11.45 18.23 -3.81
C ASN A 128 12.52 19.11 -4.44
#